data_AF-A0A440UV56-F1
#
_entry.id   AF-A0A440UV56-F1
#
_cell.length_a   1.000
_cell.length_b   1.000
_cell.length_c   1.000
_cell.angle_alpha   90.00
_cell.angle_beta   90.00
_cell.angle_gamma   90.00
#
_symmetry.space_group_name_H-M   'P 1'
#
loop_
_entity.id
_entity.type
_entity.pdbx_description
1 polymer ?
#
loop_
_entity_poly.entity_id
_entity_poly.type
_entity_poly.pdbx_seq_one_letter_code
_entity_poly.pdbx_strand_id
1 'polypeptide(L)'
;YAPLAFTHQCETWDASPLARIADLPFPASKGMAQVSRLISKLRSAGDEEAANLVEEELSAPWTAARIGSDFADLARWSTTNGCPVMLNEFGVLNFCVDAESRASWVRAVRKAAEANHVAWTYWELDQGFGFIRSRQSVEGFDGSMIAALLGG
;
A
#
# COMPACT_ATOMS: atom_id res chain seq x y z
N TYR A 1 -1.11 6.28 -1.75
CA TYR A 1 -0.03 5.28 -1.77
C TYR A 1 0.81 5.20 -0.49
N ALA A 2 0.60 6.00 0.57
CA ALA A 2 1.38 5.83 1.79
C ALA A 2 1.11 4.46 2.47
N PRO A 3 2.14 3.72 2.94
CA PRO A 3 3.58 4.01 2.81
C PRO A 3 4.13 3.64 1.43
N LEU A 4 5.01 4.46 0.85
CA LEU A 4 5.59 4.19 -0.46
C LEU A 4 6.54 2.98 -0.43
N ALA A 5 7.33 2.82 0.65
CA ALA A 5 8.21 1.66 0.81
C ALA A 5 7.44 0.33 0.76
N PHE A 6 6.18 0.32 1.20
CA PHE A 6 5.31 -0.85 1.09
C PHE A 6 4.63 -0.96 -0.30
N THR A 7 3.99 0.12 -0.76
CA THR A 7 3.14 0.07 -1.96
C THR A 7 3.92 -0.02 -3.27
N HIS A 8 5.19 0.40 -3.27
CA HIS A 8 6.06 0.51 -4.45
C HIS A 8 7.35 -0.31 -4.35
N GLN A 9 7.42 -1.27 -3.42
CA GLN A 9 8.54 -2.19 -3.33
C GLN A 9 8.82 -2.89 -4.68
N CYS A 10 10.08 -2.90 -5.10
CA CYS A 10 10.57 -3.37 -6.40
C CYS A 10 10.01 -2.63 -7.63
N GLU A 11 9.71 -1.34 -7.53
CA GLU A 11 9.41 -0.57 -8.75
C GLU A 11 10.58 -0.60 -9.75
N THR A 12 10.27 -0.49 -11.04
CA THR A 12 11.23 -0.79 -12.13
C THR A 12 11.36 0.32 -13.17
N TRP A 13 10.75 1.49 -12.96
CA TRP A 13 10.67 2.55 -13.96
C TRP A 13 11.66 3.69 -13.75
N ASP A 14 12.35 3.73 -12.61
CA ASP A 14 13.42 4.68 -12.33
C ASP A 14 14.49 4.08 -11.39
N ALA A 15 15.41 4.92 -10.93
CA ALA A 15 16.48 4.54 -10.01
C ALA A 15 16.18 4.93 -8.55
N SER A 16 14.90 4.97 -8.14
CA SER A 16 14.55 5.36 -6.78
C SER A 16 15.00 4.32 -5.74
N PRO A 17 15.04 4.70 -4.45
CA PRO A 17 15.29 3.76 -3.35
C PRO A 17 14.27 2.61 -3.27
N LEU A 18 13.05 2.81 -3.77
CA LEU A 18 11.96 1.82 -3.74
C LEU A 18 12.30 0.58 -4.56
N ALA A 19 13.08 0.73 -5.64
CA ALA A 19 13.58 -0.36 -6.47
C ALA A 19 14.49 -1.35 -5.70
N ARG A 20 15.02 -0.95 -4.54
CA ARG A 20 15.87 -1.79 -3.66
C ARG A 20 15.09 -2.48 -2.56
N ILE A 21 13.86 -2.05 -2.30
CA ILE A 21 13.01 -2.53 -1.21
C ILE A 21 12.18 -3.71 -1.70
N ALA A 22 12.09 -4.77 -0.89
CA ALA A 22 11.30 -5.96 -1.17
C ALA A 22 10.86 -6.64 0.13
N ASP A 23 9.81 -7.45 0.06
CA ASP A 23 9.30 -8.27 1.15
C ASP A 23 8.97 -7.45 2.42
N LEU A 24 8.39 -6.26 2.28
CA LEU A 24 7.81 -5.54 3.41
C LEU A 24 6.35 -5.97 3.64
N PRO A 25 5.99 -6.33 4.89
CA PRO A 25 4.63 -6.75 5.20
C PRO A 25 3.72 -5.55 5.48
N PHE A 26 2.42 -5.81 5.49
CA PHE A 26 1.43 -4.92 6.11
C PHE A 26 0.43 -5.75 6.93
N PRO A 27 0.18 -5.41 8.20
CA PRO A 27 0.73 -4.30 8.98
C PRO A 27 2.23 -4.49 9.30
N ALA A 28 2.91 -3.40 9.66
CA ALA A 28 4.33 -3.45 10.02
C ALA A 28 4.72 -2.47 11.13
N SER A 29 5.81 -2.78 11.83
CA SER A 29 6.47 -1.87 12.76
C SER A 29 7.98 -2.08 12.73
N LYS A 30 8.75 -1.07 13.16
CA LYS A 30 10.22 -1.11 13.21
C LYS A 30 10.79 -2.30 14.01
N GLY A 31 10.04 -2.81 14.99
CA GLY A 31 10.45 -3.94 15.83
C GLY A 31 10.26 -5.32 15.20
N MET A 32 9.64 -5.44 14.02
CA MET A 32 9.45 -6.73 13.36
C MET A 32 10.76 -7.25 12.79
N ALA A 33 11.07 -8.52 13.07
CA ALA A 33 12.32 -9.15 12.63
C ALA A 33 12.52 -9.10 11.10
N GLN A 34 11.44 -9.19 10.31
CA GLN A 34 11.47 -9.05 8.86
C GLN A 34 11.94 -7.65 8.41
N VAL A 35 11.40 -6.61 9.03
CA VAL A 35 11.81 -5.21 8.78
C VAL A 35 13.27 -5.02 9.16
N SER A 36 13.68 -5.47 10.36
CA SER A 36 15.08 -5.31 10.80
C SER A 36 16.05 -6.04 9.87
N ARG A 37 15.72 -7.25 9.40
CA ARG A 37 16.53 -7.99 8.43
C ARG A 37 16.66 -7.25 7.10
N LEU A 38 15.56 -6.69 6.60
CA LEU A 38 15.59 -5.91 5.36
C LEU A 38 16.49 -4.69 5.49
N ILE A 39 16.33 -3.90 6.56
CA ILE A 39 17.18 -2.72 6.81
C ILE A 39 18.66 -3.13 6.88
N SER A 40 19.00 -4.19 7.63
CA SER A 40 20.38 -4.68 7.69
C SER A 40 20.91 -5.13 6.32
N LYS A 41 20.07 -5.77 5.50
CA LYS A 41 20.44 -6.18 4.13
C LYS A 41 20.72 -4.97 3.25
N LEU A 42 19.85 -3.96 3.26
CA LEU A 42 20.01 -2.73 2.48
C LEU A 42 21.30 -2.00 2.84
N ARG A 43 21.56 -1.78 4.14
CA ARG A 43 22.81 -1.15 4.60
C ARG A 43 24.05 -1.96 4.20
N SER A 44 24.00 -3.29 4.31
CA SER A 44 25.11 -4.16 3.90
C SER A 44 25.38 -4.13 2.39
N ALA A 45 24.36 -3.81 1.58
CA ALA A 45 24.48 -3.65 0.14
C ALA A 45 24.90 -2.24 -0.30
N GLY A 46 25.01 -1.29 0.65
CA GLY A 46 25.28 0.13 0.37
C GLY A 46 24.04 0.94 -0.03
N ASP A 47 22.83 0.36 0.08
CA ASP A 47 21.55 1.02 -0.23
C ASP A 47 21.05 1.86 0.96
N GLU A 48 21.87 2.81 1.44
CA GLU A 48 21.60 3.61 2.63
C GLU A 48 20.32 4.45 2.50
N GLU A 49 20.05 4.99 1.30
CA GLU A 49 18.85 5.79 1.04
C GLU A 49 17.57 4.96 1.21
N ALA A 50 17.57 3.72 0.71
CA ALA A 50 16.44 2.80 0.86
C ALA A 50 16.26 2.37 2.33
N ALA A 51 17.35 2.08 3.04
CA ALA A 51 17.29 1.76 4.45
C ALA A 51 16.69 2.91 5.29
N ASN A 52 17.12 4.14 5.02
CA ASN A 52 16.63 5.33 5.71
C ASN A 52 15.15 5.61 5.38
N LEU A 53 14.73 5.43 4.13
CA LEU A 53 13.33 5.57 3.72
C LEU A 53 12.42 4.59 4.49
N VAL A 54 12.80 3.30 4.58
CA VAL A 54 12.04 2.30 5.34
C VAL A 54 11.94 2.69 6.81
N GLU A 55 13.04 3.16 7.41
CA GLU A 55 13.04 3.59 8.81
C GLU A 55 12.19 4.83 9.06
N GLU A 56 12.22 5.80 8.15
CA GLU A 56 11.45 7.04 8.23
C GLU A 56 9.95 6.77 8.15
N GLU A 57 9.52 6.00 7.14
CA GLU A 57 8.10 5.65 6.98
C GLU A 57 7.61 4.77 8.14
N LEU A 58 8.49 3.98 8.78
CA LEU A 58 8.20 3.21 10.00
C LEU A 58 8.53 3.96 11.31
N SER A 59 8.68 5.29 11.26
CA SER A 59 8.75 6.12 12.48
C SER A 59 7.50 5.97 13.35
N ALA A 60 6.38 5.59 12.75
CA ALA A 60 5.20 5.05 13.42
C ALA A 60 4.76 3.72 12.77
N PRO A 61 4.12 2.80 13.53
CA PRO A 61 3.63 1.55 12.98
C PRO A 61 2.60 1.74 11.86
N TRP A 62 2.72 0.94 10.81
CA TRP A 62 1.72 0.84 9.74
C TRP A 62 0.59 -0.06 10.20
N THR A 63 -0.59 0.51 10.33
CA THR A 63 -1.78 -0.21 10.81
C THR A 63 -3.03 0.25 10.08
N ALA A 64 -4.04 -0.62 10.00
CA ALA A 64 -5.35 -0.25 9.51
C ALA A 64 -5.98 0.90 10.34
N ALA A 65 -5.70 0.97 11.64
CA ALA A 65 -6.16 2.04 12.51
C ALA A 65 -5.55 3.40 12.12
N ARG A 66 -4.27 3.44 11.75
CA ARG A 66 -3.63 4.66 11.25
C ARG A 66 -4.27 5.13 9.96
N ILE A 67 -4.46 4.22 8.99
CA ILE A 67 -5.18 4.51 7.75
C ILE A 67 -6.58 5.08 8.07
N GLY A 68 -7.33 4.43 8.97
CA GLY A 68 -8.64 4.91 9.42
C GLY A 68 -8.60 6.34 9.99
N SER A 69 -7.59 6.68 10.78
CA SER A 69 -7.40 8.04 11.32
C SER A 69 -7.14 9.05 10.21
N ASP A 70 -6.28 8.73 9.24
CA ASP A 70 -5.97 9.63 8.13
C ASP A 70 -7.23 9.94 7.30
N PHE A 71 -8.10 8.95 7.06
CA PHE A 71 -9.39 9.16 6.39
C PHE A 71 -10.40 9.93 7.24
N ALA A 72 -10.40 9.77 8.57
CA ALA A 72 -11.25 10.55 9.46
C ALA A 72 -10.87 12.04 9.46
N ASP A 73 -9.57 12.34 9.39
CA ASP A 73 -9.08 13.71 9.26
C ASP A 73 -9.44 14.30 7.88
N LEU A 74 -9.34 13.51 6.81
CA LEU A 74 -9.79 13.89 5.46
C LEU A 74 -11.29 14.20 5.42
N ALA A 75 -12.13 13.37 6.02
CA ALA A 75 -13.59 13.59 6.08
C ALA A 75 -13.95 14.84 6.91
N ARG A 76 -13.22 15.09 8.00
CA ARG A 76 -13.38 16.33 8.77
C ARG A 76 -13.05 17.54 7.92
N TRP A 77 -11.92 17.53 7.21
CA TRP A 77 -11.56 18.59 6.27
C TRP A 77 -12.63 18.78 5.18
N SER A 78 -13.10 17.70 4.57
CA SER A 78 -14.14 17.73 3.53
C SER A 78 -15.41 18.41 4.03
N THR A 79 -15.87 18.02 5.23
CA THR A 79 -17.06 18.58 5.88
C THR A 79 -16.88 20.06 6.23
N THR A 80 -15.74 20.42 6.85
CA THR A 80 -15.45 21.81 7.23
C THR A 80 -15.39 22.75 6.04
N ASN A 81 -14.90 22.28 4.89
CA ASN A 81 -14.72 23.10 3.70
C ASN A 81 -15.87 22.99 2.69
N GLY A 82 -16.85 22.12 2.93
CA GLY A 82 -17.94 21.86 1.98
C GLY A 82 -17.44 21.34 0.63
N CYS A 83 -16.30 20.64 0.61
CA CYS A 83 -15.63 20.17 -0.59
C CYS A 83 -15.62 18.65 -0.62
N PRO A 84 -16.41 17.98 -1.48
CA PRO A 84 -16.38 16.54 -1.63
C PRO A 84 -15.00 16.03 -2.06
N VAL A 85 -14.58 14.91 -1.51
CA VAL A 85 -13.27 14.30 -1.80
C VAL A 85 -13.45 12.92 -2.44
N MET A 86 -12.60 12.63 -3.41
CA MET A 86 -12.46 11.31 -4.02
C MET A 86 -11.00 10.85 -3.93
N LEU A 87 -10.81 9.61 -3.48
CA LEU A 87 -9.54 8.90 -3.55
C LEU A 87 -9.39 8.31 -4.96
N ASN A 88 -8.85 9.12 -5.88
CA ASN A 88 -8.75 8.72 -7.29
C ASN A 88 -7.84 7.51 -7.51
N GLU A 89 -6.82 7.33 -6.67
CA GLU A 89 -5.89 6.22 -6.79
C GLU A 89 -5.41 5.71 -5.43
N PHE A 90 -5.41 4.39 -5.29
CA PHE A 90 -4.68 3.66 -4.29
C PHE A 90 -4.39 2.25 -4.81
N GLY A 91 -3.26 1.68 -4.40
CA GLY A 91 -2.87 0.34 -4.81
C GLY A 91 -1.52 -0.06 -4.24
N VAL A 92 -1.18 -1.33 -4.46
CA VAL A 92 0.11 -1.94 -4.11
C VAL A 92 0.61 -2.70 -5.34
N LEU A 93 1.88 -2.50 -5.70
CA LEU A 93 2.56 -3.30 -6.73
C LEU A 93 2.48 -4.79 -6.40
N ASN A 94 2.41 -5.64 -7.42
CA ASN A 94 2.26 -7.09 -7.27
C ASN A 94 3.58 -7.88 -7.39
N PHE A 95 4.73 -7.21 -7.45
CA PHE A 95 6.02 -7.83 -7.78
C PHE A 95 6.72 -8.50 -6.60
N CYS A 96 6.86 -7.78 -5.48
CA CYS A 96 7.70 -8.17 -4.34
C CYS A 96 6.97 -8.09 -2.99
N VAL A 97 5.63 -8.17 -3.03
CA VAL A 97 4.78 -8.17 -1.83
C VAL A 97 4.12 -9.52 -1.69
N ASP A 98 3.94 -10.00 -0.47
CA ASP A 98 3.14 -11.19 -0.24
C ASP A 98 1.64 -10.88 -0.42
N ALA A 99 0.88 -11.90 -0.86
CA ALA A 99 -0.53 -11.73 -1.21
C ALA A 99 -1.40 -11.30 -0.02
N GLU A 100 -1.07 -11.75 1.20
CA GLU A 100 -1.84 -11.44 2.40
C GLU A 100 -1.67 -9.97 2.80
N SER A 101 -0.43 -9.48 2.85
CA SER A 101 -0.12 -8.07 3.13
C SER A 101 -0.77 -7.16 2.11
N ARG A 102 -0.67 -7.51 0.82
CA ARG A 102 -1.27 -6.75 -0.28
C ARG A 102 -2.78 -6.63 -0.11
N ALA A 103 -3.48 -7.75 0.06
CA ALA A 103 -4.92 -7.77 0.26
C ALA A 103 -5.34 -7.05 1.57
N SER A 104 -4.53 -7.16 2.63
CA SER A 104 -4.80 -6.52 3.93
C SER A 104 -4.73 -5.00 3.84
N TRP A 105 -3.71 -4.45 3.17
CA TRP A 105 -3.58 -3.00 2.98
C TRP A 105 -4.73 -2.45 2.11
N VAL A 106 -5.01 -3.12 0.99
CA VAL A 106 -6.09 -2.70 0.07
C VAL A 106 -7.45 -2.71 0.77
N ARG A 107 -7.73 -3.75 1.55
CA ARG A 107 -8.96 -3.84 2.37
C ARG A 107 -9.02 -2.72 3.40
N ALA A 108 -7.91 -2.42 4.07
CA ALA A 108 -7.86 -1.36 5.08
C ALA A 108 -8.14 0.03 4.48
N VAL A 109 -7.54 0.35 3.33
CA VAL A 109 -7.78 1.61 2.62
C VAL A 109 -9.21 1.71 2.14
N ARG A 110 -9.74 0.68 1.47
CA ARG A 110 -11.14 0.65 1.04
C ARG A 110 -12.09 0.88 2.21
N LYS A 111 -11.97 0.10 3.29
CA LYS A 111 -12.86 0.21 4.46
C LYS A 111 -12.77 1.59 5.11
N ALA A 112 -11.57 2.17 5.18
CA ALA A 112 -11.40 3.52 5.70
C ALA A 112 -12.07 4.58 4.81
N ALA A 113 -11.95 4.47 3.48
CA ALA A 113 -12.64 5.36 2.54
C ALA A 113 -14.16 5.26 2.67
N GLU A 114 -14.72 4.04 2.66
CA GLU A 114 -16.16 3.81 2.77
C GLU A 114 -16.75 4.29 4.11
N ALA A 115 -16.07 3.99 5.22
CA ALA A 115 -16.51 4.42 6.56
C ALA A 115 -16.55 5.95 6.71
N ASN A 116 -15.82 6.67 5.86
CA ASN A 116 -15.70 8.12 5.86
C ASN A 116 -16.39 8.78 4.66
N HIS A 117 -17.24 8.03 3.92
CA HIS A 117 -17.98 8.52 2.75
C HIS A 117 -17.09 9.11 1.64
N VAL A 118 -15.87 8.61 1.50
CA VAL A 118 -14.94 9.00 0.43
C VAL A 118 -15.08 8.03 -0.74
N ALA A 119 -15.48 8.53 -1.90
CA ALA A 119 -15.49 7.76 -3.14
C ALA A 119 -14.05 7.33 -3.51
N TRP A 120 -13.88 6.18 -4.16
CA TRP A 120 -12.55 5.65 -4.45
C TRP A 120 -12.46 4.98 -5.81
N THR A 121 -11.24 4.89 -6.33
CA THR A 121 -10.90 4.07 -7.50
C THR A 121 -9.56 3.38 -7.25
N TYR A 122 -9.52 2.07 -7.48
CA TYR A 122 -8.31 1.27 -7.29
C TYR A 122 -7.41 1.39 -8.54
N TRP A 123 -6.11 1.53 -8.29
CA TRP A 123 -5.08 1.48 -9.32
C TRP A 123 -4.31 0.16 -9.20
N GLU A 124 -4.29 -0.74 -10.20
CA GLU A 124 -5.01 -0.75 -11.48
C GLU A 124 -5.48 -2.17 -11.85
N LEU A 125 -5.93 -2.39 -13.09
CA LEU A 125 -6.64 -3.60 -13.48
C LEU A 125 -5.71 -4.81 -13.71
N ASP A 126 -4.72 -4.72 -14.60
CA ASP A 126 -4.04 -5.90 -15.17
C ASP A 126 -2.52 -5.78 -15.41
N GLN A 127 -1.85 -4.77 -14.86
CA GLN A 127 -0.40 -4.58 -14.94
C GLN A 127 0.26 -4.68 -13.56
N GLY A 128 1.18 -3.74 -13.24
CA GLY A 128 1.99 -3.80 -12.03
C GLY A 128 1.21 -3.70 -10.73
N PHE A 129 0.02 -3.11 -10.73
CA PHE A 129 -0.90 -3.09 -9.60
C PHE A 129 -2.12 -4.00 -9.83
N GLY A 130 -2.11 -4.78 -10.90
CA GLY A 130 -3.24 -5.52 -11.41
C GLY A 130 -3.75 -6.59 -10.44
N PHE A 131 -5.05 -6.84 -10.53
CA PHE A 131 -5.74 -7.93 -9.85
C PHE A 131 -6.46 -8.87 -10.83
N ILE A 132 -6.23 -8.71 -12.14
CA ILE A 132 -6.53 -9.70 -13.16
C ILE A 132 -5.29 -9.91 -14.05
N ARG A 133 -5.11 -11.14 -14.57
CA ARG A 133 -4.00 -11.46 -15.48
C ARG A 133 -4.04 -10.68 -16.81
N SER A 134 -5.24 -10.42 -17.33
CA SER A 134 -5.42 -9.69 -18.59
C SER A 134 -6.83 -9.12 -18.65
N ARG A 135 -6.95 -7.83 -18.97
CA ARG A 135 -8.23 -7.13 -19.20
C ARG A 135 -9.03 -7.66 -20.39
N GLN A 136 -8.44 -8.55 -21.20
CA GLN A 136 -9.10 -9.18 -22.35
C GLN A 136 -9.80 -10.51 -21.99
N SER A 137 -9.70 -10.96 -20.74
CA SER A 137 -10.31 -12.19 -20.26
C SER A 137 -11.22 -11.91 -19.06
N VAL A 138 -12.22 -12.78 -18.87
CA VAL A 138 -13.05 -12.82 -17.64
C VAL A 138 -12.47 -13.78 -16.60
N GLU A 139 -11.42 -14.52 -16.95
CA GLU A 139 -10.69 -15.43 -16.07
C GLU A 139 -9.45 -14.77 -15.45
N GLY A 140 -8.92 -15.38 -14.38
CA GLY A 140 -7.64 -14.97 -13.81
C GLY A 140 -7.70 -13.75 -12.89
N PHE A 141 -8.89 -13.45 -12.34
CA PHE A 141 -9.01 -12.54 -11.21
C PHE A 141 -8.33 -13.12 -9.97
N ASP A 142 -7.59 -12.28 -9.25
CA ASP A 142 -7.09 -12.57 -7.92
C ASP A 142 -8.26 -12.49 -6.93
N GLY A 143 -8.73 -13.65 -6.47
CA GLY A 143 -9.84 -13.76 -5.53
C GLY A 143 -9.59 -13.05 -4.20
N SER A 144 -8.34 -12.97 -3.75
CA SER A 144 -7.99 -12.26 -2.50
C SER A 144 -8.15 -10.75 -2.66
N MET A 145 -7.77 -10.22 -3.83
CA MET A 145 -7.92 -8.82 -4.19
C MET A 145 -9.38 -8.46 -4.45
N ILE A 146 -10.15 -9.31 -5.13
CA ILE A 146 -11.60 -9.15 -5.27
C ILE A 146 -12.26 -9.10 -3.88
N ALA A 147 -11.92 -10.01 -2.98
CA ALA A 147 -12.43 -9.99 -1.62
C ALA A 147 -11.97 -8.75 -0.84
N ALA A 148 -10.79 -8.19 -1.11
CA ALA A 148 -10.31 -6.96 -0.50
C ALA A 148 -11.07 -5.73 -1.01
N LEU A 149 -11.38 -5.68 -2.31
CA LEU A 149 -12.03 -4.57 -3.01
C LEU A 149 -13.56 -4.56 -2.92
N LEU A 150 -14.20 -5.73 -2.79
CA LEU A 150 -15.67 -5.86 -2.84
C LEU A 150 -16.27 -6.61 -1.65
N GLY A 151 -15.46 -7.24 -0.80
CA GLY A 151 -15.94 -8.02 0.34
C GLY A 151 -16.43 -7.18 1.52
N GLY A 152 -17.24 -7.78 2.40
CA GLY A 152 -17.73 -7.17 3.65
C GLY A 152 -16.64 -6.84 4.69
#